data_AF-A0A3D5YGM5-F1
#
_entry.id   AF-A0A3D5YGM5-F1
#
_cell.length_a   1.000
_cell.length_b   1.000
_cell.length_c   1.000
_cell.angle_alpha   90.00
_cell.angle_beta   90.00
_cell.angle_gamma   90.00
#
_symmetry.space_group_name_H-M   'P 1'
#
loop_
_entity.id
_entity.type
_entity.pdbx_description
1 polymer ?
#
loop_
_entity_poly.entity_id
_entity_poly.type
_entity_poly.pdbx_seq_one_letter_code
_entity_poly.pdbx_strand_id
1 'polypeptide(L)' 'MNKQYHEHLKNHPEQQRICSNCPTIVQYIKNKFPEHKDKLMPIASPMIIMSRFIKKDYGPETKTLFI' A
#
# COMPACT_ATOMS: atom_id res chain seq x y z
N MET A 1 11.80 8.98 -4.22
CA MET A 1 11.73 7.56 -3.82
C MET A 1 10.76 7.41 -2.65
N ASN A 2 9.93 6.36 -2.59
CA ASN A 2 9.01 6.16 -1.46
C ASN A 2 9.82 5.81 -0.20
N LYS A 3 9.84 6.72 0.79
CA LYS A 3 10.69 6.63 1.98
C LYS A 3 10.39 5.37 2.80
N GLN A 4 9.11 5.05 2.99
CA GLN A 4 8.71 3.87 3.77
C GLN A 4 9.14 2.57 3.08
N TYR A 5 9.05 2.49 1.75
CA TYR A 5 9.56 1.33 1.01
C TYR A 5 11.07 1.19 1.20
N HIS A 6 11.81 2.29 1.11
CA HIS A 6 13.26 2.27 1.28
C HIS A 6 13.68 1.84 2.70
N GLU A 7 13.05 2.41 3.73
CA GLU A 7 13.27 2.02 5.13
C GLU A 7 12.94 0.55 5.36
N HIS A 8 11.82 0.08 4.79
CA HIS A 8 11.42 -1.32 4.89
C HIS A 8 12.47 -2.26 4.27
N LEU A 9 12.93 -1.97 3.06
CA LEU A 9 13.94 -2.78 2.38
C LEU A 9 15.29 -2.75 3.10
N LYS A 10 15.68 -1.59 3.65
CA LYS A 10 16.93 -1.45 4.42
C LYS A 10 16.91 -2.26 5.71
N ASN A 11 15.76 -2.31 6.40
CA ASN A 11 15.61 -3.07 7.63
C ASN A 11 15.43 -4.58 7.40
N HIS A 12 15.13 -5.00 6.17
CA HIS A 12 14.87 -6.38 5.79
C HIS A 12 15.54 -6.76 4.45
N PRO A 13 16.88 -6.69 4.34
CA PRO A 13 17.60 -6.83 3.07
C PRO A 13 17.42 -8.21 2.42
N GLU A 14 17.24 -9.26 3.23
CA GLU A 14 17.08 -10.64 2.75
C GLU A 14 15.65 -10.95 2.26
N GLN A 15 14.68 -10.07 2.52
CA GLN A 15 13.27 -10.34 2.24
C GLN A 15 12.86 -9.84 0.85
N GLN A 16 12.49 -10.78 -0.01
CA GLN A 16 11.82 -10.46 -1.26
C GLN A 16 10.35 -10.12 -1.02
N ARG A 17 9.94 -8.92 -1.43
CA ARG A 17 8.57 -8.42 -1.26
C ARG A 17 7.97 -7.94 -2.58
N ILE A 18 6.66 -8.07 -2.70
CA ILE A 18 5.89 -7.63 -3.87
C ILE A 18 5.33 -6.23 -3.57
N CYS A 19 5.53 -5.28 -4.48
CA CYS A 19 4.97 -3.94 -4.35
C CYS A 19 3.43 -3.97 -4.28
N SER A 20 2.86 -3.14 -3.41
CA SER A 20 1.42 -3.07 -3.13
C SER A 20 0.79 -1.74 -3.55
N ASN A 21 1.46 -0.99 -4.44
CA ASN A 21 1.00 0.30 -4.95
C ASN A 21 -0.19 0.20 -5.92
N CYS A 22 -0.36 -0.94 -6.59
CA CYS A 22 -1.45 -1.18 -7.54
C CYS A 22 -2.53 -2.10 -6.93
N PRO A 23 -3.81 -1.68 -6.88
CA PRO A 23 -4.89 -2.51 -6.34
C PRO A 23 -5.09 -3.80 -7.14
N THR A 24 -4.88 -3.78 -8.47
CA THR A 24 -5.00 -4.95 -9.33
C THR A 24 -4.02 -6.06 -8.93
N ILE A 25 -2.76 -5.72 -8.69
CA ILE A 25 -1.74 -6.69 -8.26
C ILE A 25 -2.06 -7.25 -6.87
N VAL A 26 -2.43 -6.39 -5.93
CA VAL A 26 -2.81 -6.82 -4.57
C VAL A 26 -3.98 -7.81 -4.64
N GLN A 27 -5.01 -7.50 -5.42
CA GLN A 27 -6.19 -8.35 -5.56
C GLN A 27 -5.86 -9.65 -6.30
N TYR A 28 -5.04 -9.58 -7.33
CA TYR A 28 -4.57 -10.75 -8.07
C TYR A 28 -3.82 -11.72 -7.17
N ILE A 29 -2.84 -11.24 -6.39
CA ILE A 29 -2.10 -12.08 -5.43
C ILE A 29 -3.05 -12.66 -4.37
N LYS A 30 -3.92 -11.84 -3.77
CA LYS A 30 -4.87 -12.33 -2.75
C LYS A 30 -5.80 -13.43 -3.25
N ASN A 31 -6.23 -13.34 -4.53
CA ASN A 31 -7.21 -14.27 -5.09
C ASN A 31 -6.59 -15.49 -5.76
N LYS A 32 -5.41 -15.35 -6.37
CA LYS A 32 -4.77 -16.41 -7.17
C LYS A 32 -3.59 -17.06 -6.47
N PHE A 33 -2.93 -16.37 -5.54
CA PHE A 33 -1.73 -16.82 -4.82
C PHE A 33 -1.81 -16.44 -3.32
N PRO A 34 -2.84 -16.93 -2.58
CA PRO A 34 -3.06 -16.56 -1.19
C PRO A 34 -1.86 -16.87 -0.28
N GLU A 35 -1.03 -17.86 -0.61
CA GLU A 35 0.23 -18.22 0.05
C GLU A 35 1.33 -17.14 -0.08
N HIS A 36 1.13 -16.17 -0.97
CA HIS A 36 2.04 -15.04 -1.16
C HIS A 36 1.48 -13.71 -0.63
N LYS A 37 0.31 -13.73 0.01
CA LYS A 37 -0.29 -12.50 0.56
C LYS A 37 0.65 -11.78 1.54
N ASP A 38 1.40 -12.53 2.34
CA ASP A 38 2.28 -11.99 3.38
C ASP A 38 3.59 -11.41 2.80
N LYS A 39 3.87 -11.68 1.51
CA LYS A 39 4.97 -11.06 0.77
C LYS A 39 4.59 -9.70 0.19
N LEU A 40 3.32 -9.30 0.23
CA LEU A 40 2.91 -7.96 -0.19
C LEU A 40 3.49 -6.91 0.77
N MET A 41 4.00 -5.82 0.23
CA MET A 41 4.53 -4.73 1.03
C MET A 41 3.43 -4.15 1.93
N PRO A 42 3.62 -4.04 3.26
CA PRO A 42 2.59 -3.59 4.20
C PRO A 42 2.45 -2.06 4.22
N ILE A 43 2.53 -1.44 3.05
CA ILE A 43 2.51 0.01 2.86
C ILE A 43 1.37 0.32 1.90
N ALA A 44 0.41 1.13 2.35
CA ALA A 44 -0.73 1.51 1.52
C ALA A 44 -0.28 2.38 0.33
N SER A 45 -1.07 2.36 -0.75
CA SER A 45 -0.78 3.19 -1.92
C SER A 45 -0.93 4.69 -1.59
N PRO A 46 -0.23 5.58 -2.32
CA PRO A 46 -0.38 7.02 -2.15
C PRO A 46 -1.84 7.49 -2.23
N MET A 47 -2.64 6.89 -3.11
CA MET A 47 -4.07 7.18 -3.24
C MET A 47 -4.83 6.96 -1.92
N ILE A 48 -4.63 5.81 -1.27
CA ILE A 48 -5.30 5.48 0.01
C ILE A 48 -4.78 6.39 1.12
N ILE A 49 -3.46 6.63 1.16
CA ILE A 49 -2.82 7.49 2.17
C ILE A 49 -3.37 8.91 2.08
N MET A 50 -3.45 9.48 0.88
CA MET A 50 -3.99 10.83 0.66
C MET A 50 -5.45 10.93 1.10
N SER A 51 -6.29 9.92 0.78
CA SER A 51 -7.67 9.90 1.24
C SER A 51 -7.78 9.90 2.78
N ARG A 52 -6.90 9.16 3.48
CA ARG A 52 -6.84 9.15 4.94
C ARG A 52 -6.43 10.51 5.51
N PHE A 53 -5.45 11.20 4.91
CA PHE A 53 -5.05 12.54 5.33
C PHE A 53 -6.20 13.54 5.18
N ILE A 54 -6.86 13.57 4.02
CA ILE A 54 -8.00 14.47 3.80
C ILE A 54 -9.10 14.22 4.83
N LYS A 55 -9.45 12.97 5.10
CA LYS A 55 -10.48 12.64 6.10
C LYS A 55 -10.08 12.97 7.54
N LYS A 56 -8.78 12.91 7.84
CA LYS A 56 -8.25 13.31 9.14
C LYS A 56 -8.35 14.83 9.34
N ASP A 57 -8.02 15.60 8.31
CA ASP A 57 -7.89 17.05 8.43
C ASP A 57 -9.23 17.79 8.21
N TYR A 58 -10.12 17.23 7.38
CA TYR A 58 -11.40 17.85 7.00
C TYR A 58 -12.65 17.10 7.48
N GLY A 59 -12.47 15.95 8.14
CA GLY A 59 -13.53 15.12 8.71
C GLY A 59 -13.83 13.84 7.91
N PRO A 60 -14.36 12.79 8.58
CA PRO A 60 -14.58 11.48 7.96
C PRO A 60 -15.59 11.49 6.81
N GLU A 61 -16.52 12.46 6.83
CA GLU A 61 -17.56 12.66 5.81
C GLU A 61 -17.04 13.31 4.51
N THR A 62 -15.80 13.80 4.50
CA THR A 62 -15.22 14.43 3.31
C THR A 62 -15.07 13.42 2.17
N LYS A 63 -15.73 13.72 1.04
CA LYS A 63 -15.62 12.93 -0.18
C LYS A 63 -14.26 13.17 -0.85
N THR A 64 -13.55 12.08 -1.18
CA THR A 64 -12.26 12.14 -1.87
C THR A 64 -12.38 11.48 -3.24
N LEU A 65 -12.05 12.21 -4.31
CA LEU A 65 -12.02 11.71 -5.69
C LEU A 65 -10.57 11.61 -6.16
N PHE A 66 -10.22 10.47 -6.77
CA PHE A 66 -8.94 10.24 -7.43
C PHE A 66 -9.22 10.01 -8.92
N ILE A 67 -8.44 10.66 -9.80
CA ILE A 67 -8.60 10.64 -11.26
C ILE A 67 -7.44 9.86 -11.86
#